data_AF-A0A0E3MHV2-F1
#
_entry.id   AF-A0A0E3MHV2-F1
#
_cell.length_a   1.000
_cell.length_b   1.000
_cell.length_c   1.000
_cell.angle_alpha   90.00
_cell.angle_beta   90.00
_cell.angle_gamma   90.00
#
_symmetry.space_group_name_H-M   'P 1'
#
loop_
_entity.id
_entity.type
_entity.pdbx_description
1 polymer ?
#
loop_
_entity_poly.entity_id
_entity_poly.type
_entity_poly.pdbx_seq_one_letter_code
_entity_poly.pdbx_strand_id
1 'polypeptide(L)'
;MAKDIKLMFVTDIHGSDIVFRKAINAAHMFKVNYLVFGGDLVGKGVVLLNKKVDEYLTLDNKLITKEEVEEIKRNGYYIYILENRKGMEDFNEVTINRIYVDLVSQQLNSWFKIVRERLEETKVIWNLGNDDPFFVDDIFKNNDIEIKEIIEIDTSSSPLFMLNYAHTNETPYKSYRVAPEYIIYNKGHEMLKKINETKNVIFNFHAPPYNTRLDNAYVNGQWIHVGSRSVRELEEKFQPLLGLHGHIHESSAIDKIGKTLVINPGSMYSEGVLKYAIITISKEVKGISVGYRIKGYVLSQG
;
A
#
# COMPACT_ATOMS: atom_id res chain seq x y z
N MET A 1 26.97 2.33 20.17
CA MET A 1 25.52 2.00 20.21
C MET A 1 25.10 1.62 18.80
N ALA A 2 24.28 0.58 18.63
CA ALA A 2 23.75 0.24 17.31
C ALA A 2 22.93 1.42 16.76
N LYS A 3 23.05 1.69 15.45
CA LYS A 3 22.31 2.77 14.79
C LYS A 3 20.82 2.44 14.78
N ASP A 4 19.98 3.40 15.13
CA ASP A 4 18.52 3.23 15.04
C ASP A 4 18.09 3.03 13.59
N ILE A 5 17.04 2.24 13.39
CA ILE A 5 16.41 2.00 12.10
C ILE A 5 15.23 2.98 11.97
N LYS A 6 15.26 3.84 10.97
CA LYS A 6 14.18 4.77 10.64
C LYS A 6 13.40 4.25 9.44
N LEU A 7 12.12 3.97 9.65
CA LEU A 7 11.19 3.46 8.65
C LEU A 7 10.13 4.52 8.37
N MET A 8 9.82 4.76 7.10
CA MET A 8 8.66 5.52 6.67
C MET A 8 7.66 4.57 6.02
N PHE A 9 6.39 4.66 6.41
CA PHE A 9 5.31 3.83 5.90
C PHE A 9 4.25 4.69 5.22
N VAL A 10 3.85 4.29 4.01
CA VAL A 10 2.83 4.91 3.16
C VAL A 10 1.99 3.79 2.55
N THR A 11 0.71 4.01 2.30
CA THR A 11 -0.19 3.00 1.72
C THR A 11 -1.30 3.69 0.93
N ASP A 12 -2.07 2.94 0.14
CA ASP A 12 -3.29 3.39 -0.53
C ASP A 12 -3.04 4.60 -1.44
N ILE A 13 -2.08 4.47 -2.37
CA ILE A 13 -1.67 5.53 -3.30
C ILE A 13 -2.65 5.64 -4.47
N HIS A 14 -3.26 4.52 -4.87
CA HIS A 14 -4.29 4.45 -5.92
C HIS A 14 -3.87 5.15 -7.22
N GLY A 15 -2.61 4.94 -7.64
CA GLY A 15 -2.06 5.50 -8.88
C GLY A 15 -1.74 7.01 -8.83
N SER A 16 -1.80 7.66 -7.66
CA SER A 16 -1.51 9.09 -7.54
C SER A 16 -0.01 9.39 -7.67
N ASP A 17 0.40 9.84 -8.85
CA ASP A 17 1.77 10.31 -9.14
C ASP A 17 2.22 11.43 -8.18
N ILE A 18 1.30 12.29 -7.76
CA ILE A 18 1.58 13.41 -6.85
C ILE A 18 1.98 12.86 -5.48
N VAL A 19 1.16 11.98 -4.92
CA VAL A 19 1.42 11.37 -3.60
C VAL A 19 2.68 10.53 -3.63
N PHE A 20 2.87 9.73 -4.68
CA PHE A 20 4.09 8.94 -4.87
C PHE A 20 5.34 9.85 -4.84
N ARG A 21 5.37 10.93 -5.63
CA ARG A 21 6.52 11.86 -5.65
C ARG A 21 6.74 12.54 -4.30
N LYS A 22 5.66 12.91 -3.59
CA LYS A 22 5.75 13.42 -2.22
C LYS A 22 6.37 12.40 -1.28
N ALA A 23 6.00 11.12 -1.38
CA ALA A 23 6.57 10.05 -0.56
C ALA A 23 8.09 9.90 -0.80
N ILE A 24 8.52 9.92 -2.07
CA ILE A 24 9.95 9.89 -2.43
C ILE A 24 10.70 11.08 -1.83
N ASN A 25 10.18 12.31 -2.01
CA ASN A 25 10.80 13.52 -1.49
C ASN A 25 10.88 13.51 0.04
N ALA A 26 9.81 13.08 0.72
CA ALA A 26 9.76 12.97 2.16
C ALA A 26 10.75 11.91 2.68
N ALA A 27 10.81 10.73 2.08
CA ALA A 27 11.75 9.68 2.45
C ALA A 27 13.22 10.17 2.37
N HIS A 28 13.56 10.85 1.28
CA HIS A 28 14.86 11.47 1.09
C HIS A 28 15.14 12.57 2.14
N MET A 29 14.20 13.51 2.33
CA MET A 29 14.33 14.62 3.29
C MET A 29 14.51 14.11 4.73
N PHE A 30 13.75 13.09 5.11
CA PHE A 30 13.81 12.50 6.45
C PHE A 30 14.95 11.50 6.63
N LYS A 31 15.71 11.18 5.57
CA LYS A 31 16.83 10.23 5.57
C LYS A 31 16.44 8.89 6.21
N VAL A 32 15.30 8.36 5.79
CA VAL A 32 14.82 7.06 6.32
C VAL A 32 15.68 5.93 5.75
N ASN A 33 15.89 4.88 6.54
CA ASN A 33 16.57 3.67 6.07
C ASN A 33 15.66 2.84 5.16
N TYR A 34 14.38 2.81 5.48
CA TYR A 34 13.36 2.06 4.75
C TYR A 34 12.17 2.96 4.40
N LEU A 35 11.75 2.95 3.13
CA LEU A 35 10.45 3.44 2.70
C LEU A 35 9.60 2.22 2.34
N VAL A 36 8.47 2.05 3.01
CA VAL A 36 7.58 0.90 2.87
C VAL A 36 6.27 1.37 2.27
N PHE A 37 5.91 0.79 1.11
CA PHE A 37 4.59 0.92 0.52
C PHE A 37 3.73 -0.27 0.97
N GLY A 38 2.59 0.02 1.61
CA GLY A 38 1.72 -0.95 2.30
C GLY A 38 0.68 -1.65 1.43
N GLY A 39 0.49 -1.21 0.19
CA GLY A 39 -0.45 -1.77 -0.77
C GLY A 39 -1.29 -0.70 -1.47
N ASP A 40 -2.15 -1.15 -2.38
CA ASP A 40 -3.01 -0.35 -3.24
C ASP A 40 -2.22 0.74 -3.98
N LEU A 41 -1.29 0.28 -4.83
CA LEU A 41 -0.34 1.13 -5.54
C LEU A 41 -0.95 1.75 -6.80
N VAL A 42 -1.68 0.95 -7.58
CA VAL A 42 -2.12 1.34 -8.92
C VAL A 42 -3.53 1.94 -8.93
N GLY A 43 -3.85 2.67 -9.99
CA GLY A 43 -5.18 3.25 -10.17
C GLY A 43 -6.27 2.21 -10.41
N LYS A 44 -7.52 2.60 -10.15
CA LYS A 44 -8.72 1.74 -10.09
C LYS A 44 -9.21 1.22 -11.45
N GLY A 45 -8.75 1.82 -12.53
CA GLY A 45 -9.18 1.45 -13.88
C GLY A 45 -8.95 2.54 -14.90
N VAL A 46 -9.51 2.35 -16.10
CA VAL A 46 -9.34 3.25 -17.24
C VAL A 46 -10.66 3.90 -17.61
N VAL A 47 -10.63 5.21 -17.83
CA VAL A 47 -11.71 5.96 -18.46
C VAL A 47 -11.27 6.33 -19.87
N LEU A 48 -12.03 5.85 -20.86
CA LEU A 48 -11.85 6.17 -22.27
C LEU A 48 -12.55 7.48 -22.60
N LEU A 49 -11.84 8.41 -23.23
CA LEU A 49 -12.38 9.72 -23.61
C LEU A 49 -12.11 10.04 -25.08
N ASN A 50 -13.11 10.56 -25.77
CA ASN A 50 -12.96 11.16 -27.09
C ASN A 50 -12.71 12.66 -26.93
N LYS A 51 -11.55 13.15 -27.39
CA LYS A 51 -11.24 14.58 -27.33
C LYS A 51 -12.04 15.37 -28.36
N LYS A 52 -12.75 16.40 -27.91
CA LYS A 52 -13.33 17.48 -28.73
C LYS A 52 -12.43 18.73 -28.61
N VAL A 53 -12.87 19.88 -29.13
CA VAL A 53 -12.06 21.11 -29.14
C VAL A 53 -11.67 21.51 -27.70
N ASP A 54 -12.68 21.72 -26.83
CA ASP A 54 -12.48 22.15 -25.43
C ASP A 54 -13.12 21.19 -24.39
N GLU A 55 -13.69 20.08 -24.85
CA GLU A 55 -14.42 19.10 -24.03
C GLU A 55 -14.02 17.66 -24.36
N TYR A 56 -14.48 16.73 -23.54
CA TYR A 56 -14.28 15.30 -23.71
C TYR A 56 -15.62 14.58 -23.73
N LEU A 57 -15.77 13.58 -24.58
CA LEU A 57 -16.94 12.72 -24.63
C LEU A 57 -16.61 11.36 -24.00
N THR A 58 -17.44 10.90 -23.07
CA THR A 58 -17.36 9.59 -22.41
C THR A 58 -18.07 8.49 -23.21
N LEU A 59 -17.92 7.22 -22.81
CA LEU A 59 -18.53 6.06 -23.47
C LEU A 59 -20.07 6.12 -23.52
N ASP A 60 -20.69 6.73 -22.52
CA ASP A 60 -22.13 6.98 -22.41
C ASP A 60 -22.58 8.28 -23.11
N ASN A 61 -21.74 8.85 -23.97
CA ASN A 61 -21.99 10.09 -24.71
C ASN A 61 -22.24 11.33 -23.81
N LYS A 62 -21.69 11.34 -22.60
CA LYS A 62 -21.70 12.52 -21.73
C LYS A 62 -20.52 13.42 -22.07
N LEU A 63 -20.79 14.73 -22.24
CA LEU A 63 -19.74 15.73 -22.35
C LEU A 63 -19.23 16.07 -20.94
N ILE A 64 -17.91 16.07 -20.79
CA ILE A 64 -17.22 16.45 -19.57
C ILE A 64 -16.12 17.46 -19.88
N THR A 65 -15.93 18.37 -18.93
CA THR A 65 -14.94 19.43 -18.95
C THR A 65 -13.53 18.90 -18.65
N LYS A 66 -12.51 19.72 -18.94
CA LYS A 66 -11.14 19.41 -18.53
C LYS A 66 -10.99 19.26 -17.01
N GLU A 67 -11.72 20.03 -16.21
CA GLU A 67 -11.66 19.93 -14.75
C GLU A 67 -12.21 18.60 -14.25
N GLU A 68 -13.34 18.13 -14.81
CA GLU A 68 -13.88 16.80 -14.50
C GLU A 68 -12.92 15.68 -14.87
N VAL A 69 -12.15 15.82 -15.96
CA VAL A 69 -11.09 14.86 -16.33
C VAL A 69 -9.98 14.84 -15.28
N GLU A 70 -9.55 15.99 -14.78
CA GLU A 70 -8.55 16.06 -13.70
C GLU A 70 -9.11 15.51 -12.38
N GLU A 71 -10.39 15.68 -12.11
CA GLU A 71 -11.06 15.07 -10.95
C GLU A 71 -11.07 13.54 -11.05
N ILE A 72 -11.38 12.98 -12.22
CA ILE A 72 -11.32 11.54 -12.48
C ILE A 72 -9.91 11.00 -12.21
N LYS A 73 -8.88 11.70 -12.68
CA LYS A 73 -7.47 11.34 -12.41
C LYS A 73 -7.15 11.39 -10.92
N ARG A 74 -7.54 12.47 -10.23
CA ARG A 74 -7.36 12.61 -8.78
C ARG A 74 -8.00 11.44 -8.03
N ASN A 75 -9.17 10.97 -8.48
CA ASN A 75 -9.87 9.82 -7.89
C ASN A 75 -9.24 8.46 -8.21
N GLY A 76 -8.10 8.44 -8.91
CA GLY A 76 -7.27 7.24 -9.12
C GLY A 76 -7.60 6.50 -10.41
N TYR A 77 -8.21 7.16 -11.40
CA TYR A 77 -8.46 6.56 -12.71
C TYR A 77 -7.44 7.01 -13.75
N TYR A 78 -6.99 6.07 -14.58
CA TYR A 78 -6.19 6.39 -15.74
C TYR A 78 -7.09 6.94 -16.86
N ILE A 79 -6.62 7.95 -17.58
CA ILE A 79 -7.32 8.50 -18.73
C ILE A 79 -6.63 8.02 -20.00
N TYR A 80 -7.43 7.44 -20.90
CA TYR A 80 -6.97 7.13 -22.25
C TYR A 80 -7.78 7.94 -23.26
N ILE A 81 -7.09 8.85 -23.96
CA ILE A 81 -7.71 9.68 -24.99
C ILE A 81 -7.66 8.92 -26.32
N LEU A 82 -8.82 8.72 -26.95
CA LEU A 82 -8.94 8.09 -28.25
C LEU A 82 -8.38 9.02 -29.34
N GLU A 83 -7.41 8.54 -30.11
CA GLU A 83 -6.93 9.22 -31.31
C GLU A 83 -7.86 8.92 -32.51
N ASN A 84 -8.04 9.91 -33.39
CA ASN A 84 -9.02 9.94 -34.50
C ASN A 84 -9.25 8.60 -35.24
N ARG A 85 -10.54 8.34 -35.56
CA ARG A 85 -11.15 7.26 -36.38
C ARG A 85 -11.57 5.97 -35.69
N LYS A 86 -11.24 5.73 -34.42
CA LYS A 86 -11.86 4.61 -33.69
C LYS A 86 -13.12 5.07 -32.98
N GLY A 87 -14.23 4.39 -33.27
CA GLY A 87 -15.48 4.58 -32.53
C GLY A 87 -15.32 3.99 -31.14
N MET A 88 -16.07 4.50 -30.17
CA MET A 88 -16.12 3.90 -28.83
C MET A 88 -16.61 2.45 -28.85
N GLU A 89 -17.38 2.09 -29.87
CA GLU A 89 -17.85 0.75 -30.19
C GLU A 89 -16.71 -0.25 -30.49
N ASP A 90 -15.51 0.23 -30.81
CA ASP A 90 -14.34 -0.62 -31.09
C ASP A 90 -13.69 -1.15 -29.80
N PHE A 91 -14.11 -0.68 -28.62
CA PHE A 91 -13.52 -1.03 -27.33
C PHE A 91 -14.41 -1.99 -26.55
N ASN A 92 -13.96 -3.24 -26.48
CA ASN A 92 -14.51 -4.25 -25.58
C ASN A 92 -13.66 -4.38 -24.31
N GLU A 93 -14.14 -5.19 -23.36
CA GLU A 93 -13.46 -5.46 -22.08
C GLU A 93 -11.99 -5.91 -22.27
N VAL A 94 -11.72 -6.75 -23.27
CA VAL A 94 -10.35 -7.21 -23.57
C VAL A 94 -9.43 -6.06 -23.98
N THR A 95 -9.92 -5.17 -24.84
CA THR A 95 -9.12 -4.04 -25.33
C THR A 95 -8.90 -3.01 -24.23
N ILE A 96 -9.92 -2.74 -23.40
CA ILE A 96 -9.83 -1.86 -22.23
C ILE A 96 -8.81 -2.43 -21.22
N ASN A 97 -8.88 -3.73 -20.93
CA ASN A 97 -7.93 -4.38 -20.04
C ASN A 97 -6.50 -4.30 -20.56
N ARG A 98 -6.26 -4.44 -21.87
CA ARG A 98 -4.92 -4.25 -22.45
C ARG A 98 -4.42 -2.82 -22.24
N ILE A 99 -5.26 -1.81 -22.49
CA ILE A 99 -4.92 -0.41 -22.25
C ILE A 99 -4.60 -0.17 -20.77
N TYR A 100 -5.37 -0.77 -19.87
CA TYR A 100 -5.12 -0.68 -18.43
C TYR A 100 -3.76 -1.25 -18.04
N VAL A 101 -3.42 -2.45 -18.54
CA VAL A 101 -2.10 -3.07 -18.33
C VAL A 101 -0.99 -2.16 -18.84
N ASP A 102 -1.13 -1.59 -20.04
CA ASP A 102 -0.13 -0.70 -20.64
C ASP A 102 0.08 0.57 -19.81
N LEU A 103 -1.00 1.21 -19.35
CA LEU A 103 -0.94 2.44 -18.54
C LEU A 103 -0.33 2.19 -17.16
N VAL A 104 -0.72 1.10 -16.49
CA VAL A 104 -0.15 0.69 -15.20
C VAL A 104 1.34 0.37 -15.36
N SER A 105 1.71 -0.36 -16.41
CA SER A 105 3.11 -0.69 -16.71
C SER A 105 3.94 0.58 -16.93
N GLN A 106 3.45 1.54 -17.73
CA GLN A 106 4.15 2.81 -17.95
C GLN A 106 4.34 3.60 -16.65
N GLN A 107 3.31 3.69 -15.81
CA GLN A 107 3.39 4.39 -14.54
C GLN A 107 4.42 3.75 -13.60
N LEU A 108 4.31 2.44 -13.33
CA LEU A 108 5.20 1.74 -12.41
C LEU A 108 6.66 1.77 -12.89
N ASN A 109 6.91 1.58 -14.19
CA ASN A 109 8.26 1.72 -14.75
C ASN A 109 8.85 3.12 -14.51
N SER A 110 8.03 4.17 -14.63
CA SER A 110 8.44 5.54 -14.32
C SER A 110 8.75 5.71 -12.82
N TRP A 111 7.92 5.13 -11.94
CA TRP A 111 8.14 5.16 -10.49
C TRP A 111 9.41 4.42 -10.08
N PHE A 112 9.68 3.25 -10.64
CA PHE A 112 10.90 2.50 -10.39
C PHE A 112 12.16 3.25 -10.84
N LYS A 113 12.08 3.97 -11.97
CA LYS A 113 13.15 4.85 -12.41
C LYS A 113 13.40 5.97 -11.38
N ILE A 114 12.35 6.64 -10.92
CA ILE A 114 12.45 7.71 -9.91
C ILE A 114 13.07 7.18 -8.61
N VAL A 115 12.65 6.01 -8.13
CA VAL A 115 13.23 5.40 -6.91
C VAL A 115 14.73 5.18 -7.09
N ARG A 116 15.15 4.55 -8.19
CA ARG A 116 16.56 4.30 -8.48
C ARG A 116 17.40 5.57 -8.55
N GLU A 117 16.84 6.65 -9.10
CA GLU A 117 17.53 7.94 -9.25
C GLU A 117 17.56 8.80 -7.98
N ARG A 118 16.61 8.61 -7.04
CA ARG A 118 16.40 9.53 -5.91
C ARG A 118 16.68 8.93 -4.54
N LEU A 119 16.67 7.62 -4.39
CA LEU A 119 16.72 6.92 -3.10
C LEU A 119 17.89 5.93 -3.02
N GLU A 120 19.12 6.40 -3.23
CA GLU A 120 20.32 5.54 -3.18
C GLU A 120 20.59 4.97 -1.77
N GLU A 121 20.36 5.77 -0.71
CA GLU A 121 20.62 5.37 0.68
C GLU A 121 19.39 4.78 1.40
N THR A 122 18.23 4.76 0.74
CA THR A 122 16.96 4.29 1.30
C THR A 122 16.51 3.03 0.58
N LYS A 123 16.33 1.94 1.33
CA LYS A 123 15.74 0.72 0.77
C LYS A 123 14.24 0.88 0.63
N VAL A 124 13.71 0.65 -0.57
CA VAL A 124 12.25 0.66 -0.80
C VAL A 124 11.71 -0.76 -0.71
N ILE A 125 10.68 -0.94 0.12
CA ILE A 125 9.93 -2.19 0.25
C ILE A 125 8.55 -1.97 -0.33
N TRP A 126 8.14 -2.89 -1.18
CA TRP A 126 6.84 -2.87 -1.83
C TRP A 126 5.98 -4.00 -1.29
N ASN A 127 4.76 -3.66 -0.90
CA ASN A 127 3.65 -4.58 -0.74
C ASN A 127 2.54 -4.17 -1.70
N LEU A 128 1.67 -5.12 -2.04
CA LEU A 128 0.47 -4.89 -2.82
C LEU A 128 -0.75 -4.84 -1.88
N GLY A 129 -1.89 -4.42 -2.41
CA GLY A 129 -3.18 -4.43 -1.70
C GLY A 129 -4.26 -5.16 -2.49
N ASN A 130 -5.49 -5.14 -1.97
CA ASN A 130 -6.62 -5.83 -2.59
C ASN A 130 -6.97 -5.28 -3.97
N ASP A 131 -6.75 -3.98 -4.21
CA ASP A 131 -7.09 -3.34 -5.48
C ASP A 131 -5.97 -3.41 -6.52
N ASP A 132 -4.78 -3.92 -6.15
CA ASP A 132 -3.70 -4.17 -7.09
C ASP A 132 -3.94 -5.46 -7.92
N PRO A 133 -4.13 -5.37 -9.26
CA PRO A 133 -4.37 -6.53 -10.11
C PRO A 133 -3.23 -7.55 -10.11
N PHE A 134 -3.53 -8.82 -10.41
CA PHE A 134 -2.52 -9.89 -10.47
C PHE A 134 -1.44 -9.70 -11.54
N PHE A 135 -1.72 -8.98 -12.63
CA PHE A 135 -0.69 -8.69 -13.64
C PHE A 135 0.39 -7.73 -13.13
N VAL A 136 0.15 -7.03 -12.00
CA VAL A 136 1.15 -6.14 -11.38
C VAL A 136 2.37 -6.95 -10.94
N ASP A 137 2.19 -8.21 -10.49
CA ASP A 137 3.29 -9.10 -10.13
C ASP A 137 4.30 -9.26 -11.28
N ASP A 138 3.81 -9.40 -12.52
CA ASP A 138 4.66 -9.54 -13.71
C ASP A 138 5.43 -8.24 -14.03
N ILE A 139 4.84 -7.07 -13.80
CA ILE A 139 5.51 -5.78 -14.01
C ILE A 139 6.69 -5.62 -13.04
N PHE A 140 6.49 -5.97 -11.76
CA PHE A 140 7.54 -5.97 -10.75
C PHE A 140 8.67 -6.96 -11.11
N LYS A 141 8.29 -8.19 -11.47
CA LYS A 141 9.23 -9.23 -11.91
C LYS A 141 10.07 -8.81 -13.12
N ASN A 142 9.44 -8.20 -14.14
CA ASN A 142 10.13 -7.73 -15.34
C ASN A 142 11.10 -6.56 -15.09
N ASN A 143 11.02 -5.93 -13.91
CA ASN A 143 11.93 -4.88 -13.47
C ASN A 143 12.99 -5.37 -12.46
N ASP A 144 13.09 -6.68 -12.25
CA ASP A 144 13.96 -7.30 -11.24
C ASP A 144 13.66 -6.79 -9.81
N ILE A 145 12.40 -6.42 -9.54
CA ILE A 145 11.93 -6.01 -8.21
C ILE A 145 11.11 -7.15 -7.61
N GLU A 146 11.61 -7.73 -6.53
CA GLU A 146 10.96 -8.84 -5.86
C GLU A 146 10.04 -8.34 -4.74
N ILE A 147 8.75 -8.69 -4.81
CA ILE A 147 7.80 -8.51 -3.72
C ILE A 147 7.89 -9.74 -2.81
N LYS A 148 8.70 -9.63 -1.77
CA LYS A 148 8.97 -10.73 -0.84
C LYS A 148 7.96 -10.79 0.28
N GLU A 149 7.46 -12.00 0.57
CA GLU A 149 6.64 -12.27 1.74
C GLU A 149 7.40 -12.05 3.06
N ILE A 150 8.71 -12.32 3.08
CA ILE A 150 9.56 -12.21 4.26
C ILE A 150 10.82 -11.43 3.88
N ILE A 151 11.08 -10.35 4.61
CA ILE A 151 12.26 -9.49 4.42
C ILE A 151 13.02 -9.36 5.73
N GLU A 152 14.34 -9.56 5.68
CA GLU A 152 15.25 -9.22 6.77
C GLU A 152 15.57 -7.73 6.74
N ILE A 153 15.11 -7.00 7.76
CA ILE A 153 15.33 -5.56 7.96
C ILE A 153 16.67 -5.30 8.66
N ASP A 154 17.09 -6.19 9.56
CA ASP A 154 18.42 -6.21 10.19
C ASP A 154 18.92 -7.66 10.18
N THR A 155 20.10 -7.89 9.60
CA THR A 155 20.69 -9.23 9.37
C THR A 155 21.64 -9.66 10.49
N SER A 156 21.55 -9.03 11.65
CA SER A 156 22.40 -9.37 12.78
C SER A 156 22.09 -10.75 13.39
N SER A 157 22.86 -11.16 14.41
CA SER A 157 22.64 -12.40 15.16
C SER A 157 21.24 -12.55 15.79
N SER A 158 20.51 -11.45 15.96
CA SER A 158 19.07 -11.47 16.20
C SER A 158 18.40 -10.63 15.13
N PRO A 159 17.87 -11.25 14.05
CA PRO A 159 17.32 -10.51 12.94
C PRO A 159 16.00 -9.83 13.29
N LEU A 160 15.71 -8.73 12.61
CA LEU A 160 14.39 -8.11 12.56
C LEU A 160 13.76 -8.45 11.22
N PHE A 161 12.59 -9.09 11.23
CA PHE A 161 11.87 -9.45 10.01
C PHE A 161 10.70 -8.51 9.74
N MET A 162 10.34 -8.37 8.47
CA MET A 162 9.07 -7.82 8.03
C MET A 162 8.34 -8.89 7.23
N LEU A 163 7.09 -9.16 7.61
CA LEU A 163 6.19 -10.04 6.88
C LEU A 163 5.24 -9.19 6.06
N ASN A 164 5.23 -9.39 4.74
CA ASN A 164 4.36 -8.67 3.82
C ASN A 164 3.19 -9.55 3.41
N TYR A 165 1.97 -9.01 3.47
CA TYR A 165 0.81 -9.70 2.94
C TYR A 165 -0.19 -8.73 2.34
N ALA A 166 -0.56 -9.01 1.09
CA ALA A 166 -1.39 -8.10 0.29
C ALA A 166 -2.90 -8.36 0.43
N HIS A 167 -3.31 -9.59 0.77
CA HIS A 167 -4.73 -9.93 0.71
C HIS A 167 -5.49 -9.35 1.90
N THR A 168 -6.73 -8.95 1.65
CA THR A 168 -7.69 -8.54 2.67
C THR A 168 -8.81 -9.56 2.85
N ASN A 169 -9.55 -9.44 3.95
CA ASN A 169 -10.82 -10.14 4.15
C ASN A 169 -11.86 -9.66 3.13
N GLU A 170 -12.99 -10.36 3.05
CA GLU A 170 -14.08 -10.01 2.13
C GLU A 170 -14.46 -8.52 2.23
N THR A 171 -14.51 -7.87 1.06
CA THR A 171 -14.88 -6.47 0.92
C THR A 171 -16.22 -6.38 0.15
N PRO A 172 -16.97 -5.28 0.26
CA PRO A 172 -18.18 -5.08 -0.54
C PRO A 172 -17.85 -4.79 -2.02
N TYR A 173 -16.57 -4.64 -2.37
CA TYR A 173 -16.10 -4.30 -3.70
C TYR A 173 -15.54 -5.54 -4.41
N LYS A 174 -15.57 -5.52 -5.74
CA LYS A 174 -14.92 -6.56 -6.55
C LYS A 174 -13.43 -6.24 -6.66
N SER A 175 -12.66 -6.69 -5.68
CA SER A 175 -11.20 -6.53 -5.62
C SER A 175 -10.47 -7.81 -6.06
N TYR A 176 -9.16 -7.72 -6.32
CA TYR A 176 -8.36 -8.83 -6.83
C TYR A 176 -7.84 -9.74 -5.72
N ARG A 177 -7.21 -9.16 -4.69
CA ARG A 177 -6.53 -9.92 -3.63
C ARG A 177 -7.40 -9.98 -2.37
N VAL A 178 -8.50 -10.71 -2.47
CA VAL A 178 -9.41 -10.97 -1.36
C VAL A 178 -9.33 -12.44 -0.99
N ALA A 179 -9.25 -12.73 0.30
CA ALA A 179 -9.18 -14.09 0.81
C ALA A 179 -10.10 -14.27 2.04
N PRO A 180 -10.68 -15.47 2.22
CA PRO A 180 -11.34 -15.80 3.47
C PRO A 180 -10.39 -15.69 4.67
N GLU A 181 -10.92 -15.30 5.83
CA GLU A 181 -10.16 -15.11 7.09
C GLU A 181 -9.22 -16.28 7.40
N TYR A 182 -9.70 -17.53 7.28
CA TYR A 182 -8.87 -18.71 7.56
C TYR A 182 -7.64 -18.82 6.64
N ILE A 183 -7.72 -18.35 5.39
CA ILE A 183 -6.56 -18.30 4.47
C ILE A 183 -5.58 -17.23 4.93
N ILE A 184 -6.07 -16.05 5.32
CA ILE A 184 -5.25 -14.95 5.85
C ILE A 184 -4.48 -15.41 7.09
N TYR A 185 -5.18 -16.01 8.05
CA TYR A 185 -4.57 -16.54 9.28
C TYR A 185 -3.50 -17.59 8.97
N ASN A 186 -3.84 -18.59 8.14
CA ASN A 186 -2.93 -19.68 7.81
C ASN A 186 -1.68 -19.14 7.11
N LYS A 187 -1.83 -18.19 6.19
CA LYS A 187 -0.71 -17.59 5.47
C LYS A 187 0.23 -16.83 6.41
N GLY A 188 -0.31 -15.99 7.30
CA GLY A 188 0.48 -15.31 8.33
C GLY A 188 1.22 -16.29 9.25
N HIS A 189 0.53 -17.33 9.69
CA HIS A 189 1.09 -18.37 10.54
C HIS A 189 2.20 -19.18 9.85
N GLU A 190 2.06 -19.49 8.56
CA GLU A 190 3.10 -20.14 7.76
C GLU A 190 4.37 -19.29 7.65
N MET A 191 4.23 -17.98 7.43
CA MET A 191 5.37 -17.07 7.38
C MET A 191 6.10 -17.01 8.73
N LEU A 192 5.36 -16.93 9.84
CA LEU A 192 5.92 -16.94 11.19
C LEU A 192 6.70 -18.23 11.49
N LYS A 193 6.21 -19.39 11.04
CA LYS A 193 6.92 -20.68 11.21
C LYS A 193 8.28 -20.71 10.50
N LYS A 194 8.46 -19.96 9.41
CA LYS A 194 9.73 -19.95 8.65
C LYS A 194 10.84 -19.18 9.37
N ILE A 195 10.49 -18.23 10.24
CA ILE A 195 11.47 -17.34 10.88
C ILE A 195 11.79 -17.70 12.33
N ASN A 196 11.03 -18.61 12.97
CA ASN A 196 11.25 -19.12 14.34
C ASN A 196 11.42 -18.04 15.43
N GLU A 197 11.03 -16.79 15.17
CA GLU A 197 11.00 -15.65 16.09
C GLU A 197 9.72 -14.85 15.81
N THR A 198 9.06 -14.38 16.86
CA THR A 198 7.73 -13.75 16.76
C THR A 198 7.72 -12.32 17.29
N LYS A 199 8.66 -11.96 18.16
CA LYS A 199 8.72 -10.63 18.78
C LYS A 199 9.53 -9.62 17.96
N ASN A 200 10.54 -10.09 17.25
CA ASN A 200 11.36 -9.25 16.35
C ASN A 200 10.79 -9.28 14.94
N VAL A 201 9.49 -8.98 14.82
CA VAL A 201 8.75 -9.07 13.57
C VAL A 201 7.86 -7.84 13.40
N ILE A 202 7.84 -7.30 12.18
CA ILE A 202 6.91 -6.27 11.74
C ILE A 202 5.90 -6.95 10.81
N PHE A 203 4.61 -6.77 11.06
CA PHE A 203 3.58 -7.15 10.08
C PHE A 203 3.33 -5.94 9.19
N ASN A 204 3.52 -6.10 7.88
CA ASN A 204 3.10 -5.18 6.85
C ASN A 204 1.95 -5.84 6.08
N PHE A 205 0.80 -5.90 6.73
CA PHE A 205 -0.38 -6.59 6.22
C PHE A 205 -1.39 -5.54 5.81
N HIS A 206 -1.81 -5.58 4.55
CA HIS A 206 -2.64 -4.52 3.99
C HIS A 206 -3.96 -4.36 4.78
N ALA A 207 -4.63 -5.47 5.12
CA ALA A 207 -5.81 -5.46 5.97
C ALA A 207 -5.47 -5.00 7.40
N PRO A 208 -6.20 -4.01 7.95
CA PRO A 208 -6.09 -3.64 9.35
C PRO A 208 -6.75 -4.69 10.26
N PRO A 209 -6.31 -4.81 11.51
CA PRO A 209 -6.92 -5.71 12.47
C PRO A 209 -8.33 -5.24 12.88
N TYR A 210 -9.25 -6.20 12.95
CA TYR A 210 -10.63 -5.97 13.39
C TYR A 210 -10.72 -5.33 14.77
N ASN A 211 -11.71 -4.45 14.94
CA ASN A 211 -12.07 -3.82 16.23
C ASN A 211 -10.91 -3.01 16.80
N THR A 212 -10.32 -2.16 15.96
CA THR A 212 -9.32 -1.17 16.33
C THR A 212 -9.73 0.21 15.80
N ARG A 213 -8.94 1.23 16.10
CA ARG A 213 -9.17 2.55 15.49
C ARG A 213 -8.83 2.59 13.99
N LEU A 214 -8.20 1.54 13.45
CA LEU A 214 -7.66 1.50 12.08
C LEU A 214 -8.66 0.96 11.06
N ASP A 215 -9.81 0.43 11.50
CA ASP A 215 -10.71 -0.35 10.65
C ASP A 215 -12.17 0.13 10.67
N ASN A 216 -12.42 1.38 11.05
CA ASN A 216 -13.75 1.97 10.99
C ASN A 216 -14.04 2.46 9.56
N ALA A 217 -15.10 1.95 8.95
CA ALA A 217 -15.58 2.40 7.66
C ALA A 217 -17.05 2.82 7.75
N TYR A 218 -17.45 3.78 6.92
CA TYR A 218 -18.85 4.20 6.83
C TYR A 218 -19.59 3.34 5.81
N VAL A 219 -20.38 2.39 6.30
CA VAL A 219 -21.12 1.42 5.47
C VAL A 219 -22.60 1.52 5.78
N ASN A 220 -23.43 1.71 4.74
CA ASN A 220 -24.90 1.78 4.88
C ASN A 220 -25.39 2.77 5.95
N GLY A 221 -24.77 3.93 6.06
CA GLY A 221 -25.20 5.00 6.96
C GLY A 221 -24.67 4.89 8.40
N GLN A 222 -23.77 3.95 8.69
CA GLN A 222 -23.22 3.73 10.02
C GLN A 222 -21.72 3.44 9.98
N TRP A 223 -21.03 3.86 11.03
CA TRP A 223 -19.63 3.49 11.28
C TRP A 223 -19.56 2.09 11.86
N ILE A 224 -18.86 1.18 11.17
CA ILE A 224 -18.66 -0.20 11.61
C ILE A 224 -17.19 -0.60 11.45
N HIS A 225 -16.76 -1.56 12.27
CA HIS A 225 -15.47 -2.23 12.12
C HIS A 225 -15.52 -3.22 10.96
N VAL A 226 -14.58 -3.09 10.01
CA VAL A 226 -14.50 -3.91 8.79
C VAL A 226 -13.16 -4.63 8.62
N GLY A 227 -12.26 -4.51 9.60
CA GLY A 227 -10.93 -5.10 9.56
C GLY A 227 -10.95 -6.63 9.64
N SER A 228 -9.78 -7.23 9.42
CA SER A 228 -9.62 -8.68 9.45
C SER A 228 -9.54 -9.19 10.88
N ARG A 229 -10.40 -10.15 11.20
CA ARG A 229 -10.36 -10.91 12.46
C ARG A 229 -9.13 -11.79 12.55
N SER A 230 -8.66 -12.33 11.42
CA SER A 230 -7.45 -13.14 11.37
C SER A 230 -6.18 -12.34 11.56
N VAL A 231 -6.08 -11.13 11.01
CA VAL A 231 -4.96 -10.21 11.31
C VAL A 231 -4.97 -9.88 12.80
N ARG A 232 -6.13 -9.53 13.35
CA ARG A 232 -6.29 -9.29 14.79
C ARG A 232 -5.84 -10.48 15.64
N GLU A 233 -6.26 -11.69 15.30
CA GLU A 233 -5.88 -12.91 16.03
C GLU A 233 -4.37 -13.17 15.96
N LEU A 234 -3.74 -13.00 14.79
CA LEU A 234 -2.29 -13.15 14.64
C LEU A 234 -1.53 -12.16 15.54
N GLU A 235 -1.96 -10.90 15.57
CA GLU A 235 -1.32 -9.88 16.39
C GLU A 235 -1.52 -10.11 17.89
N GLU A 236 -2.73 -10.48 18.32
CA GLU A 236 -3.01 -10.86 19.71
C GLU A 236 -2.16 -12.04 20.17
N LYS A 237 -2.04 -13.07 19.34
CA LYS A 237 -1.35 -14.32 19.69
C LYS A 237 0.16 -14.21 19.65
N PHE A 238 0.71 -13.62 18.58
CA PHE A 238 2.15 -13.62 18.34
C PHE A 238 2.84 -12.34 18.82
N GLN A 239 2.08 -11.28 19.10
CA GLN A 239 2.58 -10.02 19.65
C GLN A 239 3.82 -9.49 18.89
N PRO A 240 3.70 -9.23 17.56
CA PRO A 240 4.79 -8.65 16.79
C PRO A 240 5.18 -7.27 17.35
N LEU A 241 6.36 -6.79 16.96
CA LEU A 241 6.86 -5.47 17.37
C LEU A 241 5.92 -4.35 16.91
N LEU A 242 5.43 -4.46 15.68
CA LEU A 242 4.70 -3.41 14.96
C LEU A 242 3.79 -4.04 13.89
N GLY A 243 2.56 -3.55 13.79
CA GLY A 243 1.66 -3.78 12.66
C GLY A 243 1.51 -2.50 11.81
N LEU A 244 1.68 -2.64 10.50
CA LEU A 244 1.54 -1.59 9.48
C LEU A 244 0.43 -2.01 8.53
N HIS A 245 -0.59 -1.17 8.39
CA HIS A 245 -1.83 -1.49 7.67
C HIS A 245 -2.33 -0.32 6.81
N GLY A 246 -3.20 -0.62 5.85
CA GLY A 246 -3.87 0.36 4.98
C GLY A 246 -5.34 0.03 4.81
N HIS A 247 -5.81 -0.01 3.57
CA HIS A 247 -7.12 -0.46 3.13
C HIS A 247 -8.30 0.48 3.50
N ILE A 248 -8.36 0.92 4.76
CA ILE A 248 -9.45 1.77 5.27
C ILE A 248 -8.95 3.22 5.35
N HIS A 249 -9.10 3.95 4.25
CA HIS A 249 -8.45 5.26 4.02
C HIS A 249 -8.80 6.30 5.08
N GLU A 250 -10.06 6.31 5.53
CA GLU A 250 -10.60 7.26 6.50
C GLU A 250 -10.16 6.95 7.94
N SER A 251 -9.74 5.71 8.23
CA SER A 251 -9.32 5.26 9.57
C SER A 251 -7.82 5.46 9.83
N SER A 252 -7.37 6.69 9.59
CA SER A 252 -6.02 7.13 9.95
C SER A 252 -5.85 7.11 11.48
N ALA A 253 -5.07 6.17 12.00
CA ALA A 253 -4.96 5.95 13.43
C ALA A 253 -3.69 5.20 13.85
N ILE A 254 -3.41 5.34 15.14
CA ILE A 254 -2.47 4.50 15.89
C ILE A 254 -3.26 3.86 17.02
N ASP A 255 -3.09 2.56 17.20
CA ASP A 255 -3.74 1.79 18.27
C ASP A 255 -2.79 0.72 18.83
N LYS A 256 -3.26 -0.06 19.79
CA LYS A 256 -2.52 -1.18 20.38
C LYS A 256 -3.36 -2.43 20.51
N ILE A 257 -2.74 -3.56 20.19
CA ILE A 257 -3.26 -4.89 20.45
C ILE A 257 -2.30 -5.57 21.44
N GLY A 258 -2.67 -5.57 22.72
CA GLY A 258 -1.76 -5.94 23.79
C GLY A 258 -0.55 -5.00 23.82
N LYS A 259 0.64 -5.49 23.47
CA LYS A 259 1.88 -4.72 23.40
C LYS A 259 2.25 -4.27 22.00
N THR A 260 1.63 -4.84 20.97
CA THR A 260 1.88 -4.52 19.57
C THR A 260 1.29 -3.15 19.25
N LEU A 261 2.13 -2.26 18.73
CA LEU A 261 1.68 -1.00 18.15
C LEU A 261 1.16 -1.29 16.74
N VAL A 262 -0.04 -0.82 16.40
CA VAL A 262 -0.59 -0.93 15.04
C VAL A 262 -0.84 0.45 14.47
N ILE A 263 -0.52 0.65 13.20
CA ILE A 263 -0.59 1.95 12.53
C ILE A 263 -1.23 1.81 11.15
N ASN A 264 -2.22 2.66 10.89
CA ASN A 264 -2.74 2.95 9.56
C ASN A 264 -2.59 4.47 9.30
N PRO A 265 -1.72 4.92 8.37
CA PRO A 265 -1.62 6.33 7.99
C PRO A 265 -2.92 6.88 7.42
N GLY A 266 -3.79 6.04 6.86
CA GLY A 266 -4.91 6.42 6.02
C GLY A 266 -4.45 7.01 4.69
N SER A 267 -5.39 7.50 3.89
CA SER A 267 -5.08 8.09 2.60
C SER A 267 -5.98 9.26 2.23
N MET A 268 -5.40 10.24 1.54
CA MET A 268 -6.06 11.42 0.97
C MET A 268 -5.51 11.66 -0.45
N TYR A 269 -5.33 10.58 -1.20
CA TYR A 269 -4.69 10.64 -2.51
C TYR A 269 -5.46 11.46 -3.54
N SER A 270 -6.80 11.54 -3.40
CA SER A 270 -7.68 12.37 -4.23
C SER A 270 -7.47 13.86 -4.03
N GLU A 271 -6.97 14.25 -2.86
CA GLU A 271 -6.59 15.64 -2.57
C GLU A 271 -5.10 15.89 -2.84
N GLY A 272 -4.36 14.87 -3.30
CA GLY A 272 -2.91 14.94 -3.49
C GLY A 272 -2.13 15.11 -2.18
N VAL A 273 -2.74 14.80 -1.04
CA VAL A 273 -2.13 14.90 0.29
C VAL A 273 -1.49 13.56 0.63
N LEU A 274 -0.19 13.58 0.92
CA LEU A 274 0.53 12.40 1.39
C LEU A 274 0.21 12.22 2.87
N LYS A 275 -0.37 11.09 3.26
CA LYS A 275 -0.35 10.62 4.65
C LYS A 275 0.72 9.56 4.83
N TYR A 276 1.40 9.60 5.97
CA TYR A 276 2.50 8.68 6.25
C TYR A 276 2.74 8.51 7.74
N ALA A 277 3.43 7.43 8.10
CA ALA A 277 4.00 7.24 9.42
C ALA A 277 5.53 7.18 9.33
N ILE A 278 6.22 7.78 10.31
CA ILE A 278 7.67 7.57 10.51
C ILE A 278 7.85 6.87 11.84
N ILE A 279 8.55 5.74 11.82
CA ILE A 279 8.83 4.91 12.98
C ILE A 279 10.35 4.83 13.15
N THR A 280 10.83 5.02 14.37
CA THR A 280 12.23 4.81 14.75
C THR A 280 12.31 3.61 15.68
N ILE A 281 13.04 2.60 15.25
CA ILE A 281 13.23 1.32 15.94
C ILE A 281 14.66 1.28 16.47
N SER A 282 14.78 1.01 17.77
CA SER A 282 16.06 0.85 18.45
C SER A 282 16.32 -0.62 18.74
N LYS A 283 17.57 -1.00 18.58
CA LYS A 283 18.07 -2.30 19.02
C LYS A 283 18.47 -2.24 20.48
N GLU A 284 17.94 -3.18 21.27
CA GLU A 284 18.27 -3.34 22.69
C GLU A 284 19.08 -4.60 22.91
N VAL A 285 20.17 -4.49 23.66
CA VAL A 285 20.94 -5.65 24.12
C VAL A 285 20.60 -5.88 25.59
N LYS A 286 20.02 -7.04 25.90
CA LYS A 286 19.67 -7.47 27.26
C LYS A 286 20.41 -8.78 27.57
N GLY A 287 21.57 -8.65 28.20
CA GLY A 287 22.48 -9.79 28.45
C GLY A 287 22.97 -10.37 27.12
N ILE A 288 22.72 -11.67 26.90
CA ILE A 288 23.01 -12.37 25.63
C ILE A 288 21.91 -12.24 24.57
N SER A 289 20.74 -11.71 24.96
CA SER A 289 19.61 -11.54 24.05
C SER A 289 19.63 -10.17 23.40
N VAL A 290 19.28 -10.12 22.13
CA VAL A 290 19.09 -8.88 21.38
C VAL A 290 17.63 -8.80 21.00
N GLY A 291 17.02 -7.64 21.20
CA GLY A 291 15.64 -7.39 20.83
C GLY A 291 15.49 -6.01 20.21
N TYR A 292 14.28 -5.70 19.77
CA TYR A 292 13.95 -4.40 19.21
C TYR A 292 12.85 -3.73 20.02
N ARG A 293 12.87 -2.41 20.06
CA ARG A 293 11.77 -1.60 20.56
C ARG A 293 11.50 -0.43 19.66
N ILE A 294 10.26 0.03 19.67
CA ILE A 294 9.89 1.30 19.05
C ILE A 294 10.37 2.42 19.98
N LYS A 295 11.28 3.26 19.49
CA LYS A 295 11.81 4.42 20.22
C LYS A 295 10.97 5.67 20.02
N GLY A 296 10.36 5.81 18.85
CA GLY A 296 9.45 6.90 18.54
C GLY A 296 8.66 6.61 17.27
N TYR A 297 7.50 7.22 17.16
CA TYR A 297 6.66 7.16 15.97
C TYR A 297 5.89 8.46 15.82
N VAL A 298 5.56 8.81 14.58
CA VAL A 298 4.69 9.93 14.25
C VAL A 298 3.84 9.55 13.07
N LEU A 299 2.56 9.94 13.11
CA LEU A 299 1.64 9.88 11.99
C LEU A 299 1.39 11.33 11.54
N SER A 300 1.57 11.61 10.26
CA SER A 300 1.61 12.97 9.73
C SER A 300 1.11 13.01 8.29
N GLN A 301 1.01 14.23 7.75
CA GLN A 301 0.63 14.49 6.37
C GLN A 301 1.48 15.59 5.71
N GLY A 302 1.50 15.66 4.38
CA GLY A 302 2.27 16.65 3.60
C GLY A 302 1.86 16.80 2.13
#